data_AF-A0A6I3IB26-F1
#
_entry.id   AF-A0A6I3IB26-F1
#
_cell.length_a   1.000
_cell.length_b   1.000
_cell.length_c   1.000
_cell.angle_alpha   90.00
_cell.angle_beta   90.00
_cell.angle_gamma   90.00
#
_symmetry.space_group_name_H-M   'P 1'
#
loop_
_entity.id
_entity.type
_entity.pdbx_description
1 polymer ?
#
loop_
_entity_poly.entity_id
_entity_poly.type
_entity_poly.pdbx_seq_one_letter_code
_entity_poly.pdbx_strand_id
1 'polypeptide(L)'
;MSRLLDDEEIARQLRDLPGWERVEGHLVATYESPSFLEAVRLVEWVADEAEQMDHHPFVDIRMARTRWELWTHWRDGITQLDVELAHRIRQRAEATGARVTTAGDADDDGRRRGTPAPGPSTGPR
;
A
#
# COMPACT_ATOMS: atom_id res chain seq x y z
N MET A 1 9.21 -18.41 13.35
CA MET A 1 8.11 -17.86 14.18
C MET A 1 8.39 -16.40 14.46
N SER A 2 7.57 -15.49 13.94
CA SER A 2 7.70 -14.05 14.19
C SER A 2 6.82 -13.62 15.38
N ARG A 3 7.32 -12.69 16.20
CA ARG A 3 6.63 -12.12 17.38
C ARG A 3 5.89 -10.84 16.97
N LEU A 4 4.72 -10.61 17.54
CA LEU A 4 4.01 -9.33 17.44
C LEU A 4 4.85 -8.20 18.03
N LEU A 5 4.95 -7.10 17.29
CA LEU A 5 5.55 -5.87 17.77
C LEU A 5 4.54 -5.07 18.59
N ASP A 6 5.01 -4.43 19.65
CA ASP A 6 4.20 -3.47 20.40
C ASP A 6 4.22 -2.07 19.74
N ASP A 7 3.40 -1.16 20.27
CA ASP A 7 3.25 0.19 19.72
C ASP A 7 4.55 0.99 19.73
N GLU A 8 5.39 0.81 20.75
CA GLU A 8 6.68 1.50 20.85
C GLU A 8 7.65 0.95 19.81
N GLU A 9 7.72 -0.38 19.67
CA GLU A 9 8.50 -1.06 18.64
C GLU A 9 8.13 -0.60 17.24
N ILE A 10 6.84 -0.59 16.91
CA ILE A 10 6.36 -0.11 15.62
C ILE A 10 6.74 1.35 15.40
N ALA A 11 6.53 2.22 16.39
CA ALA A 11 6.89 3.63 16.30
C ALA A 11 8.40 3.84 16.12
N ARG A 12 9.25 2.98 16.71
CA ARG A 12 10.70 3.01 16.49
C ARG A 12 11.06 2.63 15.06
N GLN A 13 10.51 1.54 14.54
CA GLN A 13 10.77 1.06 13.18
C GLN A 13 10.32 2.07 12.12
N LEU A 14 9.17 2.73 12.33
CA LEU A 14 8.64 3.73 11.39
C LEU A 14 9.53 4.96 11.22
N ARG A 15 10.41 5.29 12.19
CA ARG A 15 11.38 6.38 12.03
C ARG A 15 12.38 6.13 10.91
N ASP A 16 12.64 4.86 10.61
CA ASP A 16 13.56 4.42 9.55
C ASP A 16 12.84 4.05 8.25
N LEU A 17 11.52 4.25 8.20
CA LEU A 17 10.64 3.99 7.05
C LEU A 17 9.83 5.24 6.66
N PRO A 18 10.49 6.34 6.24
CA PRO A 18 9.77 7.52 5.78
C PRO A 18 8.79 7.17 4.65
N GLY A 19 7.54 7.63 4.81
CA GLY A 19 6.44 7.34 3.89
C GLY A 19 5.63 6.09 4.21
N TRP A 20 6.07 5.28 5.17
CA TRP A 20 5.24 4.25 5.77
C TRP A 20 4.53 4.79 7.00
N GLU A 21 3.31 4.33 7.22
CA GLU A 21 2.48 4.65 8.37
C GLU A 21 1.79 3.41 8.91
N ARG A 22 1.35 3.47 10.17
CA ARG A 22 0.46 2.46 10.73
C ARG A 22 -0.98 2.91 10.56
N VAL A 23 -1.77 2.13 9.82
CA VAL A 23 -3.19 2.38 9.59
C VAL A 23 -3.95 1.11 9.93
N GLU A 24 -4.92 1.21 10.85
CA GLU A 24 -5.79 0.11 11.26
C GLU A 24 -5.06 -1.20 11.64
N GLY A 25 -3.84 -1.07 12.19
CA GLY A 25 -3.02 -2.22 12.58
C GLY A 25 -2.14 -2.80 11.49
N HIS A 26 -2.09 -2.21 10.29
CA HIS A 26 -1.20 -2.61 9.19
C HIS A 26 -0.13 -1.54 8.94
N LEU A 27 1.00 -1.94 8.35
CA LEU A 27 1.95 -1.00 7.76
C LEU A 27 1.51 -0.67 6.34
N VAL A 28 1.47 0.62 6.03
CA VAL A 28 0.89 1.17 4.81
C VAL A 28 1.88 2.13 4.15
N ALA A 29 2.11 1.97 2.86
CA ALA A 29 2.77 2.98 2.03
C ALA A 29 2.20 3.00 0.62
N THR A 30 2.29 4.15 -0.04
CA THR A 30 1.91 4.30 -1.44
C THR A 30 3.07 4.93 -2.21
N TYR A 31 3.41 4.32 -3.34
CA TYR A 31 4.47 4.76 -4.24
C TYR A 31 3.91 5.07 -5.62
N GLU A 32 4.38 6.16 -6.22
CA GLU A 32 4.14 6.49 -7.61
C GLU A 32 5.42 6.31 -8.42
N SER A 33 5.36 5.38 -9.38
CA SER A 33 6.46 5.03 -10.26
C SER A 33 6.50 5.94 -11.49
N PRO A 34 7.63 6.01 -12.22
CA PRO A 34 7.73 6.83 -13.44
C PRO A 34 6.74 6.46 -14.55
N SER A 35 6.24 5.22 -14.56
CA SER A 35 5.22 4.73 -15.49
C SER A 35 4.47 3.52 -14.92
N PHE A 36 3.37 3.13 -15.56
CA PHE A 36 2.66 1.88 -15.23
C PHE A 36 3.58 0.64 -15.33
N LEU A 37 4.44 0.58 -16.34
CA LEU A 37 5.35 -0.56 -16.51
C LEU A 37 6.36 -0.65 -15.35
N GLU A 38 6.87 0.49 -14.87
CA GLU A 38 7.76 0.52 -13.70
C GLU A 38 7.03 0.13 -12.41
N ALA A 39 5.75 0.50 -12.27
CA ALA A 39 4.92 0.04 -11.16
C ALA A 39 4.75 -1.49 -11.18
N VAL A 40 4.47 -2.08 -12.35
CA VAL A 40 4.38 -3.55 -12.48
C VAL A 40 5.70 -4.24 -12.17
N ARG A 41 6.84 -3.69 -12.60
CA ARG A 41 8.17 -4.23 -12.28
C ARG A 41 8.50 -4.17 -10.79
N LEU A 42 8.04 -3.12 -10.10
CA LEU A 42 8.14 -3.06 -8.64
C LEU A 42 7.30 -4.19 -8.02
N VAL A 43 6.07 -4.41 -8.50
CA VAL A 43 5.20 -5.49 -8.01
C VAL A 43 5.82 -6.87 -8.22
N GLU A 44 6.32 -7.16 -9.42
CA GLU A 44 6.99 -8.43 -9.74
C GLU A 44 8.16 -8.70 -8.79
N TRP A 45 9.05 -7.71 -8.62
CA TRP A 45 10.18 -7.85 -7.71
C TRP A 45 9.76 -8.10 -6.25
N VAL A 46 8.74 -7.39 -5.78
CA VAL A 46 8.23 -7.59 -4.41
C VAL A 46 7.57 -8.96 -4.24
N ALA A 47 6.92 -9.49 -5.28
CA ALA A 47 6.37 -10.84 -5.25
C ALA A 47 7.47 -11.90 -5.06
N ASP A 48 8.60 -11.76 -5.77
CA ASP A 48 9.75 -12.66 -5.59
C ASP A 48 10.35 -12.58 -4.17
N GLU A 49 10.43 -11.39 -3.59
CA GLU A 49 10.92 -11.20 -2.21
C GLU A 49 9.93 -11.77 -1.18
N ALA A 50 8.63 -11.55 -1.39
CA ALA A 50 7.58 -12.08 -0.54
C ALA A 50 7.60 -13.62 -0.50
N GLU A 51 7.83 -14.29 -1.64
CA GLU A 51 7.95 -15.75 -1.66
C GLU A 51 9.21 -16.28 -0.97
N GLN A 52 10.34 -15.57 -1.11
CA GLN A 52 11.55 -15.94 -0.37
C GLN A 52 11.37 -15.79 1.15
N MET A 53 10.52 -14.86 1.58
CA MET A 53 10.21 -14.61 2.98
C MET A 53 9.09 -15.50 3.53
N ASP A 54 8.32 -16.18 2.67
CA ASP A 54 7.03 -16.79 3.01
C ASP A 54 6.12 -15.79 3.75
N HIS A 55 6.05 -14.56 3.21
CA HIS A 55 5.33 -13.44 3.81
C HIS A 55 4.77 -12.50 2.73
N HIS A 56 3.48 -12.60 2.46
CA HIS A 56 2.85 -11.96 1.30
C HIS A 56 2.17 -10.63 1.65
N PRO A 57 2.45 -9.55 0.90
CA PRO A 57 1.78 -8.26 1.08
C PRO A 57 0.39 -8.25 0.42
N PHE A 58 -0.45 -7.29 0.80
CA PHE A 58 -1.51 -6.80 -0.09
C PHE A 58 -0.95 -5.70 -0.98
N VAL A 59 -1.32 -5.74 -2.25
CA VAL A 59 -0.95 -4.71 -3.22
C VAL A 59 -2.13 -4.32 -4.10
N ASP A 60 -2.40 -3.02 -4.15
CA ASP A 60 -3.27 -2.39 -5.13
C ASP A 60 -2.41 -1.64 -6.15
N ILE A 61 -2.68 -1.81 -7.44
CA ILE A 61 -2.06 -1.03 -8.53
C ILE A 61 -3.12 -0.24 -9.28
N ARG A 62 -2.92 1.08 -9.39
CA ARG A 62 -3.79 2.00 -10.14
C ARG A 62 -2.92 2.94 -10.95
N MET A 63 -2.92 2.80 -12.28
CA MET A 63 -1.98 3.53 -13.14
C MET A 63 -0.54 3.29 -12.63
N ALA A 64 0.30 4.32 -12.58
CA ALA A 64 1.67 4.17 -12.10
C ALA A 64 1.81 4.07 -10.56
N ARG A 65 0.70 3.96 -9.82
CA ARG A 65 0.70 3.96 -8.35
C ARG A 65 0.49 2.57 -7.79
N THR A 66 1.32 2.20 -6.81
CA THR A 66 1.20 0.98 -6.02
C THR A 66 0.96 1.32 -4.56
N ARG A 67 -0.10 0.77 -3.96
CA ARG A 67 -0.38 0.87 -2.54
C ARG A 67 -0.11 -0.48 -1.89
N TRP A 68 0.67 -0.47 -0.81
CA TRP A 68 1.10 -1.66 -0.07
C TRP A 68 0.47 -1.69 1.31
N GLU A 69 0.04 -2.88 1.73
CA GLU A 69 -0.43 -3.17 3.09
C GLU A 69 0.27 -4.43 3.61
N LEU A 70 0.91 -4.31 4.78
CA LEU A 70 1.66 -5.39 5.41
C LEU A 70 1.15 -5.66 6.82
N TRP A 71 0.81 -6.91 7.07
CA TRP A 71 0.59 -7.46 8.40
C TRP A 71 0.74 -8.99 8.35
N THR A 72 1.04 -9.58 9.50
CA THR A 72 1.18 -11.03 9.62
C THR A 72 -0.18 -11.66 9.92
N HIS A 73 -0.85 -12.16 8.89
CA HIS A 73 -2.20 -12.75 8.92
C HIS A 73 -2.49 -13.68 10.11
N TRP A 74 -1.62 -14.67 10.28
CA TRP A 74 -1.79 -15.72 11.28
C TRP A 74 -1.45 -15.27 12.71
N ARG A 75 -0.95 -14.03 12.86
CA ARG A 75 -0.70 -13.38 14.15
C ARG A 75 -1.69 -12.25 14.47
N ASP A 76 -2.51 -11.86 13.51
CA ASP A 76 -3.44 -10.73 13.65
C ASP A 76 -2.74 -9.42 14.07
N GLY A 77 -1.61 -9.12 13.41
CA GLY A 77 -0.89 -7.86 13.65
C GLY A 77 0.48 -7.78 13.00
N ILE A 78 1.19 -6.70 13.32
CA ILE A 78 2.52 -6.38 12.76
C ILE A 78 3.59 -7.18 13.48
N THR A 79 4.47 -7.79 12.70
CA THR A 79 5.67 -8.48 13.18
C THR A 79 6.92 -7.95 12.49
N GLN A 80 8.09 -8.48 12.84
CA GLN A 80 9.34 -8.10 12.19
C GLN A 80 9.38 -8.41 10.69
N LEU A 81 8.59 -9.39 10.21
CA LEU A 81 8.49 -9.72 8.79
C LEU A 81 7.89 -8.56 7.98
N ASP A 82 6.87 -7.91 8.54
CA ASP A 82 6.23 -6.75 7.92
C ASP A 82 7.20 -5.58 7.80
N VAL A 83 7.96 -5.31 8.86
CA VAL A 83 8.99 -4.27 8.88
C VAL A 83 10.10 -4.57 7.87
N GLU A 84 10.57 -5.82 7.81
CA GLU A 84 11.61 -6.22 6.88
C GLU A 84 11.16 -6.08 5.41
N LEU A 85 9.95 -6.53 5.09
CA LEU A 85 9.39 -6.38 3.75
C LEU A 85 9.15 -4.91 3.40
N ALA A 86 8.69 -4.08 4.35
CA ALA A 86 8.57 -2.63 4.16
C ALA A 86 9.91 -1.98 3.78
N HIS A 87 11.01 -2.35 4.43
CA HIS A 87 12.35 -1.87 4.10
C HIS A 87 12.79 -2.30 2.70
N ARG A 88 12.52 -3.56 2.31
CA ARG A 88 12.85 -4.07 0.97
C ARG A 88 12.07 -3.32 -0.12
N ILE A 89 10.77 -3.14 0.07
CA ILE A 89 9.91 -2.36 -0.84
C ILE A 89 10.42 -0.93 -0.97
N ARG A 90 10.68 -0.25 0.16
CA ARG A 90 11.18 1.13 0.17
C ARG A 90 12.48 1.26 -0.63
N GLN A 91 13.46 0.41 -0.34
CA GLN A 91 14.76 0.44 -1.02
C GLN A 91 14.61 0.21 -2.52
N ARG A 92 13.77 -0.76 -2.92
CA ARG A 92 13.52 -1.03 -4.34
C ARG A 92 12.83 0.13 -5.04
N ALA A 93 11.79 0.69 -4.41
CA ALA A 93 11.05 1.83 -4.94
C ALA A 93 11.97 3.05 -5.16
N GLU A 94 12.81 3.38 -4.18
CA GLU A 94 13.81 4.46 -4.32
C GLU A 94 14.78 4.18 -5.48
N ALA A 95 15.27 2.94 -5.60
CA ALA A 95 16.21 2.53 -6.65
C ALA A 95 15.61 2.59 -8.06
N THR A 96 14.30 2.42 -8.20
CA THR A 96 13.59 2.50 -9.50
C THR A 96 13.00 3.89 -9.76
N GLY A 97 13.24 4.86 -8.87
CA GLY A 97 12.77 6.24 -9.02
C GLY A 97 11.29 6.45 -8.67
N ALA A 98 10.65 5.44 -8.04
CA ALA A 98 9.32 5.61 -7.47
C ALA A 98 9.39 6.47 -6.20
N ARG A 99 8.39 7.32 -6.00
CA ARG A 99 8.35 8.27 -4.87
C ARG A 99 7.15 7.99 -3.99
N VAL A 100 7.32 8.21 -2.69
CA VAL A 100 6.20 8.19 -1.73
C VAL A 100 5.17 9.24 -2.15
N THR A 101 3.91 8.83 -2.22
CA THR A 101 2.77 9.75 -2.39
C THR A 101 2.02 9.87 -1.09
N THR A 102 1.56 11.08 -0.78
CA THR A 102 0.67 11.32 0.34
C THR A 102 -0.78 11.25 -0.11
N ALA A 103 -1.73 11.07 0.83
CA ALA A 103 -3.16 11.00 0.51
C ALA A 103 -3.69 12.23 -0.27
N GLY A 104 -2.99 13.37 -0.25
CA GLY A 104 -3.34 14.55 -1.05
C GLY A 104 -3.04 14.43 -2.55
N ASP A 105 -2.17 13.49 -2.95
CA ASP A 105 -1.83 13.20 -4.35
C ASP A 105 -2.84 12.23 -5.00
N ALA A 106 -3.87 11.80 -4.24
CA ALA A 106 -4.82 10.75 -4.60
C ALA A 106 -5.95 11.18 -5.55
N ASP A 107 -6.18 12.48 -5.71
CA ASP A 107 -7.36 13.03 -6.38
C ASP A 107 -7.05 13.49 -7.83
N ASP A 108 -6.97 12.56 -8.78
CA ASP A 108 -7.16 12.91 -10.21
C ASP A 108 -7.79 11.81 -11.09
N ASP A 109 -7.85 10.54 -10.68
CA ASP A 109 -8.47 9.47 -11.51
C ASP A 109 -10.00 9.41 -11.37
N GLY A 110 -10.65 10.52 -11.74
CA GLY A 110 -12.06 10.81 -11.52
C GLY A 110 -13.02 9.68 -11.91
N ARG A 111 -13.64 9.07 -10.90
CA ARG A 111 -15.07 8.70 -10.97
C ARG A 111 -15.75 8.81 -9.61
N ARG A 112 -16.15 10.03 -9.25
CA ARG A 112 -17.36 10.19 -8.42
C ARG A 112 -18.51 9.60 -9.23
N ARG A 113 -19.00 8.41 -8.87
CA ARG A 113 -20.34 7.97 -9.28
C ARG A 113 -21.31 8.95 -8.65
N GLY A 114 -21.69 9.98 -9.41
CA GLY A 114 -22.82 10.82 -9.06
C GLY A 114 -24.05 9.94 -8.87
N THR A 115 -24.75 10.14 -7.76
CA THR A 115 -26.10 9.63 -7.59
C THR A 115 -26.91 10.00 -8.84
N PRO A 116 -27.53 9.05 -9.56
CA PRO A 116 -28.37 9.43 -10.69
C PRO A 116 -29.48 10.34 -10.17
N ALA A 117 -29.67 11.49 -10.83
CA ALA A 117 -30.81 12.36 -10.56
C ALA A 117 -32.10 11.54 -10.68
N PRO A 118 -33.10 11.72 -9.79
CA PRO A 118 -34.38 11.05 -9.94
C PRO A 118 -34.99 11.48 -11.29
N GLY A 119 -35.31 10.51 -12.14
CA GLY A 119 -35.96 10.74 -13.43
C GLY A 119 -37.31 11.43 -13.26
N PRO A 120 -37.85 12.06 -14.33
CA PRO A 120 -39.09 12.81 -14.23
C PRO A 120 -40.26 11.90 -13.85
N SER A 121 -40.98 12.28 -12.79
CA SER A 121 -42.23 11.67 -12.36
C SER A 121 -43.29 11.85 -13.43
N THR A 122 -43.56 10.80 -14.21
CA THR A 122 -44.80 10.70 -14.99
C THR A 122 -45.91 10.22 -14.04
N GLY A 123 -46.69 11.17 -13.51
CA GLY A 123 -47.95 10.88 -12.86
C GLY A 123 -49.03 10.47 -13.88
N PRO A 124 -50.02 9.64 -13.50
CA PRO A 124 -51.10 9.24 -14.39
C PRO A 124 -52.12 10.38 -14.56
N ARG A 125 -52.76 10.41 -15.74
CA ARG A 125 -53.86 11.30 -16.11
C ARG A 125 -55.13 11.01 -15.34
#